data_AF-A0A850NYN9-F1
#
_entry.id   AF-A0A850NYN9-F1
#
_cell.length_a   1.000
_cell.length_b   1.000
_cell.length_c   1.000
_cell.angle_alpha   90.00
_cell.angle_beta   90.00
_cell.angle_gamma   90.00
#
_symmetry.space_group_name_H-M   'P 1'
#
loop_
_entity.id
_entity.type
_entity.pdbx_description
1 polymer ?
#
loop_
_entity_poly.entity_id
_entity_poly.type
_entity_poly.pdbx_seq_one_letter_code
_entity_poly.pdbx_strand_id
1 'polypeptide(L)' 'ARLEAAGILAVAIRPPTVPPGTARLRLALSCVHGEADIDRLLEVLA' A
#
# COMPACT_ATOMS: atom_id res chain seq x y z
N ALA A 1 4.87 7.04 4.74
CA ALA A 1 6.32 7.33 4.80
C ALA A 1 7.15 6.23 4.13
N ARG A 2 7.29 5.01 4.68
CA ARG A 2 8.17 3.97 4.09
C ARG A 2 7.82 3.61 2.62
N LEU A 3 6.56 3.29 2.34
CA LEU A 3 6.10 2.97 0.98
C LEU A 3 6.29 4.14 0.01
N GLU A 4 5.86 5.34 0.41
CA GLU A 4 5.99 6.57 -0.38
C GLU A 4 7.45 6.90 -0.70
N ALA A 5 8.35 6.78 0.28
CA ALA A 5 9.80 6.98 0.06
C ALA A 5 10.41 5.92 -0.87
N ALA A 6 9.81 4.73 -0.94
CA ALA A 6 10.18 3.69 -1.89
C ALA A 6 9.50 3.86 -3.27
N GLY A 7 8.77 4.96 -3.50
CA GLY A 7 8.06 5.23 -4.75
C GLY A 7 6.72 4.51 -4.90
N ILE A 8 6.20 3.90 -3.84
CA ILE A 8 4.95 3.12 -3.85
C ILE A 8 3.82 3.96 -3.25
N LEU A 9 2.80 4.24 -4.07
CA LEU A 9 1.60 4.96 -3.63
C LEU A 9 0.58 3.99 -3.01
N ALA A 10 0.22 4.25 -1.76
CA ALA A 10 -0.83 3.51 -1.04
C ALA A 10 -1.87 4.49 -0.47
N VAL A 11 -3.13 4.07 -0.40
CA VAL A 11 -4.20 4.89 0.17
C VAL A 11 -4.34 4.60 1.65
N ALA A 12 -4.07 5.60 2.50
CA ALA A 12 -4.33 5.51 3.93
C ALA A 12 -5.82 5.71 4.22
N ILE A 13 -6.43 4.73 4.88
CA ILE A 13 -7.83 4.78 5.33
C ILE A 13 -7.83 4.78 6.85
N ARG A 14 -8.41 5.82 7.45
CA ARG A 14 -8.40 6.08 8.89
C ARG A 14 -9.78 6.58 9.37
N PRO A 15 -10.06 6.57 10.67
CA PRO A 15 -11.27 7.20 11.21
C PRO A 15 -11.43 8.64 10.72
N PRO A 16 -12.66 9.11 10.44
CA PRO A 16 -13.95 8.45 10.72
C PRO A 16 -14.39 7.44 9.65
N THR A 17 -13.65 7.27 8.55
CA THR A 17 -14.04 6.39 7.43
C THR A 17 -14.06 4.91 7.80
N VAL A 18 -13.27 4.51 8.81
CA VAL A 18 -13.26 3.15 9.38
C VAL A 18 -13.33 3.22 10.91
N PRO A 19 -13.79 2.17 11.61
CA PRO A 19 -13.81 2.14 13.07
C PRO A 19 -12.43 2.43 13.71
N PRO A 20 -12.39 3.06 14.90
CA PRO A 20 -11.14 3.21 15.66
C PRO A 20 -10.41 1.87 15.84
N GLY A 21 -9.07 1.89 15.74
CA GLY A 21 -8.24 0.68 15.84
C GLY A 21 -8.18 -0.17 14.56
N THR A 22 -8.90 0.21 13.50
CA THR A 22 -8.95 -0.55 12.22
C THR A 22 -8.36 0.21 11.02
N ALA A 23 -7.50 1.20 11.30
CA ALA A 23 -6.78 1.94 10.27
C ALA A 23 -5.96 0.98 9.40
N ARG A 24 -5.98 1.20 8.08
CA ARG A 24 -5.36 0.29 7.12
C ARG A 24 -4.88 1.04 5.89
N LEU A 25 -3.94 0.43 5.18
CA LEU A 25 -3.52 0.85 3.85
C LEU A 25 -4.26 0.02 2.81
N ARG A 26 -4.70 0.67 1.72
CA ARG A 26 -5.25 -0.01 0.54
C ARG A 26 -4.26 0.13 -0.61
N LEU A 27 -3.87 -1.02 -1.16
CA LEU A 27 -3.10 -1.13 -2.39
C LEU A 27 -4.08 -1.50 -3.51
N ALA A 28 -4.07 -0.76 -4.61
CA ALA A 28 -4.91 -1.01 -5.77
C ALA A 28 -4.04 -1.57 -6.88
N LEU A 29 -4.11 -2.89 -7.09
CA LEU A 29 -3.37 -3.58 -8.13
C LEU A 29 -4.12 -3.50 -9.46
N SER A 30 -3.39 -3.49 -10.56
CA SER A 30 -3.91 -3.53 -11.93
C SER A 30 -3.14 -4.56 -12.75
N CYS A 31 -3.70 -4.98 -13.88
CA CYS A 31 -3.03 -5.88 -14.83
C CYS A 31 -1.80 -5.26 -15.53
N VAL A 32 -1.56 -3.97 -15.34
CA VAL A 32 -0.37 -3.27 -15.87
C VAL A 32 0.87 -3.58 -15.02
N HIS A 33 0.69 -4.00 -13.75
CA HIS A 33 1.82 -4.38 -12.91
C HIS A 33 2.40 -5.71 -13.35
N GLY A 34 3.72 -5.74 -13.51
CA GLY A 34 4.48 -6.96 -13.74
C GLY A 34 4.91 -7.63 -12.44
N GLU A 35 5.51 -8.81 -12.54
CA GLU A 35 6.03 -9.56 -11.39
C GLU A 35 7.04 -8.74 -10.59
N ALA A 36 7.95 -8.02 -11.27
CA ALA A 36 8.94 -7.17 -10.62
C ALA A 36 8.33 -6.04 -9.75
N ASP A 37 7.17 -5.49 -10.14
CA ASP A 37 6.48 -4.48 -9.34
C ASP A 37 5.96 -5.10 -8.03
N ILE A 38 5.47 -6.35 -8.10
CA ILE A 38 4.96 -7.10 -6.95
C ILE A 38 6.12 -7.52 -6.04
N ASP A 39 7.21 -8.02 -6.59
CA ASP A 39 8.40 -8.39 -5.82
C ASP A 39 8.95 -7.18 -5.06
N ARG A 40 9.06 -6.03 -5.75
CA ARG A 40 9.49 -4.79 -5.12
C ARG A 40 8.55 -4.36 -3.99
N LEU A 41 7.25 -4.50 -4.18
CA LEU A 41 6.26 -4.20 -3.13
C LEU A 41 6.45 -5.12 -1.91
N LEU A 42 6.65 -6.42 -2.12
CA LEU A 42 6.86 -7.39 -1.04
C LEU A 42 8.12 -7.10 -0.24
N GLU A 43 9.23 -6.74 -0.90
CA GLU A 43 10.47 -6.33 -0.23
C GLU A 43 10.28 -5.12 0.69
N VAL A 44 9.47 -4.14 0.27
CA VAL A 44 9.24 -2.92 1.06
C VAL A 44 8.30 -3.17 2.23
N LEU A 45 7.37 -4.12 2.10
CA LEU A 45 6.40 -4.47 3.14
C LEU A 45 6.98 -5.36 4.25
N ALA A 46 8.05 -6.10 3.98
CA ALA A 46 8.86 -6.80 4.98
C ALA A 46 9.53 -5.80 5.93
#